data_AF-A0A914YNP8-F1
#
_entry.id   AF-A0A914YNP8-F1
#
_cell.length_a   1.000
_cell.length_b   1.000
_cell.length_c   1.000
_cell.angle_alpha   90.00
_cell.angle_beta   90.00
_cell.angle_gamma   90.00
#
_symmetry.space_group_name_H-M   'P 1'
#
loop_
_entity.id
_entity.type
_entity.pdbx_description
1 polymer ?
#
loop_
_entity_poly.entity_id
_entity_poly.type
_entity_poly.pdbx_seq_one_letter_code
_entity_poly.pdbx_strand_id
1 'polypeptide(L)'
;MDIDENTIPQDQSSDVISKATGVTQPTSTQESIKINYDSYIKMRELFVLHIRRDESRETDENWKGVKRNDLVEWYLNVIEDELESVDDLEKQKKVALLVIKRLTDTENVLIEMDRAEDDEPYLIDNPDFDV
;
A
#
# COMPACT_ATOMS: atom_id res chain seq x y z
N MET A 1 -27.44 40.07 56.74
CA MET A 1 -28.13 38.85 57.20
C MET A 1 -29.34 38.69 56.31
N ASP A 2 -29.14 38.40 55.02
CA ASP A 2 -28.74 37.09 54.47
C ASP A 2 -29.74 36.02 54.89
N ILE A 3 -30.63 35.62 53.98
CA ILE A 3 -30.70 34.24 53.49
C ILE A 3 -31.66 34.18 52.30
N ASP A 4 -31.09 33.67 51.20
CA ASP A 4 -31.64 33.48 49.86
C ASP A 4 -32.98 32.73 49.80
N GLU A 5 -33.82 33.25 48.91
CA GLU A 5 -34.91 32.58 48.22
C GLU A 5 -34.35 31.59 47.19
N ASN A 6 -34.52 30.28 47.39
CA ASN A 6 -34.49 29.34 46.27
C ASN A 6 -35.28 28.04 46.53
N THR A 7 -36.46 27.99 45.91
CA THR A 7 -36.99 26.91 45.06
C THR A 7 -37.02 25.46 45.57
N ILE A 8 -38.27 25.05 45.79
CA ILE A 8 -38.88 23.70 45.94
C ILE A 8 -38.70 22.88 44.63
N PRO A 9 -39.01 21.57 44.54
CA PRO A 9 -38.74 20.38 45.36
C PRO A 9 -37.89 19.32 44.61
N GLN A 10 -37.28 18.39 45.35
CA GLN A 10 -36.89 17.07 44.82
C GLN A 10 -38.03 16.07 45.04
N ASP A 11 -38.66 15.59 43.97
CA ASP A 11 -39.39 14.33 43.98
C ASP A 11 -39.29 13.62 42.62
N GLN A 12 -39.29 12.31 42.68
CA GLN A 12 -38.59 11.41 41.77
C GLN A 12 -39.49 10.96 40.61
N SER A 13 -39.05 11.20 39.37
CA SER A 13 -39.58 10.51 38.19
C SER A 13 -38.48 9.74 37.50
N SER A 14 -38.70 8.43 37.45
CA SER A 14 -37.85 7.43 36.82
C SER A 14 -38.32 7.27 35.39
N ASP A 15 -37.52 7.67 34.40
CA ASP A 15 -37.76 7.25 33.02
C ASP A 15 -36.42 6.92 32.36
N VAL A 16 -36.31 5.61 32.13
CA VAL A 16 -35.25 4.88 31.46
C VAL A 16 -35.01 5.41 30.05
N ILE A 17 -33.84 6.03 29.81
CA ILE A 17 -33.38 6.31 28.45
C ILE A 17 -32.18 5.40 28.18
N SER A 18 -32.50 4.17 27.78
CA SER A 18 -31.55 3.24 27.18
C SER A 18 -31.05 3.82 25.86
N LYS A 19 -29.94 4.56 25.93
CA LYS A 19 -29.18 5.04 24.78
C LYS A 19 -28.01 4.12 24.52
N ALA A 20 -28.22 3.12 23.66
CA ALA A 20 -27.21 2.32 22.96
C ALA A 20 -28.00 1.26 22.19
N THR A 21 -27.79 0.91 20.93
CA THR A 21 -26.73 1.13 19.94
C THR A 21 -27.28 0.47 18.68
N GLY A 22 -27.19 1.12 17.53
CA GLY A 22 -27.72 0.53 16.29
C GLY A 22 -27.41 1.35 15.05
N VAL A 23 -26.25 2.00 15.02
CA VAL A 23 -25.66 2.44 13.75
C VAL A 23 -24.60 1.40 13.43
N THR A 24 -24.98 0.41 12.63
CA THR A 24 -24.04 -0.49 11.95
C THR A 24 -23.23 0.38 10.99
N GLN A 25 -22.16 0.97 11.51
CA GLN A 25 -21.10 1.50 10.67
C GLN A 25 -20.54 0.29 9.91
N PRO A 26 -20.48 0.30 8.57
CA PRO A 26 -19.63 -0.66 7.88
C PRO A 26 -18.22 -0.32 8.34
N THR A 27 -17.73 -1.04 9.34
CA THR A 27 -16.31 -1.13 9.58
C THR A 27 -15.74 -1.57 8.25
N SER A 28 -15.07 -0.67 7.53
CA SER A 28 -14.17 -1.02 6.46
C SER A 28 -13.22 -2.02 7.08
N THR A 29 -13.55 -3.30 6.95
CA THR A 29 -12.64 -4.39 7.17
C THR A 29 -11.54 -4.09 6.18
N GLN A 30 -10.48 -3.44 6.66
CA GLN A 30 -9.23 -3.44 5.95
C GLN A 30 -8.89 -4.91 5.87
N GLU A 31 -9.31 -5.54 4.78
CA GLU A 31 -8.95 -6.89 4.45
C GLU A 31 -7.43 -6.87 4.49
N SER A 32 -6.89 -7.43 5.56
CA SER A 32 -5.46 -7.57 5.71
C SER A 32 -5.09 -8.55 4.62
N ILE A 33 -4.58 -8.01 3.52
CA ILE A 33 -4.15 -8.81 2.37
C ILE A 33 -3.01 -9.67 2.89
N LYS A 34 -3.33 -10.93 3.21
CA LYS A 34 -2.37 -11.93 3.67
C LYS A 34 -1.67 -12.46 2.43
N ILE A 35 -0.66 -11.73 1.99
CA ILE A 35 0.24 -12.21 0.94
C ILE A 35 1.08 -13.31 1.57
N ASN A 36 1.13 -14.47 0.91
CA ASN A 36 2.02 -15.53 1.34
C ASN A 36 3.47 -15.07 1.13
N TYR A 37 4.38 -15.39 2.06
CA TYR A 37 5.78 -14.96 1.96
C TYR A 37 6.42 -15.41 0.65
N ASP A 38 6.04 -16.58 0.15
CA ASP A 38 6.46 -17.12 -1.15
C ASP A 38 6.09 -16.19 -2.33
N SER A 39 4.86 -15.66 -2.34
CA SER A 39 4.41 -14.71 -3.36
C SER A 39 5.19 -13.40 -3.29
N TYR A 40 5.53 -12.94 -2.07
CA TYR A 40 6.37 -11.75 -1.88
C TYR A 40 7.80 -11.96 -2.43
N ILE A 41 8.41 -13.11 -2.14
CA ILE A 41 9.76 -13.42 -2.64
C ILE A 41 9.77 -13.52 -4.16
N LYS A 42 8.76 -14.18 -4.75
CA LYS A 42 8.57 -14.20 -6.21
C LYS A 42 8.42 -12.80 -6.79
N MET A 43 7.57 -11.94 -6.20
CA MET A 43 7.41 -10.54 -6.63
C MET A 43 8.74 -9.80 -6.62
N ARG A 44 9.49 -9.91 -5.52
CA ARG A 44 10.81 -9.28 -5.40
C ARG A 44 11.75 -9.75 -6.51
N GLU A 45 11.89 -11.06 -6.68
CA GLU A 45 12.76 -11.63 -7.70
C GLU A 45 12.35 -11.20 -9.12
N LEU A 46 11.05 -11.16 -9.40
CA LEU A 46 10.50 -10.70 -10.66
C LEU A 46 10.88 -9.23 -10.93
N PHE A 47 10.71 -8.34 -9.94
CA PHE A 47 11.08 -6.93 -10.08
C PHE A 47 12.57 -6.73 -10.32
N VAL A 48 13.42 -7.40 -9.55
CA VAL A 48 14.88 -7.34 -9.71
C VAL A 48 15.31 -7.88 -11.06
N LEU A 49 14.77 -9.03 -11.46
CA LEU A 49 15.07 -9.66 -12.74
C LEU A 49 14.64 -8.77 -13.90
N HIS A 50 13.47 -8.13 -13.81
CA HIS A 50 13.00 -7.24 -14.86
C HIS A 50 13.94 -6.06 -15.03
N ILE A 51 14.30 -5.36 -13.94
CA ILE A 51 15.19 -4.19 -14.03
C ILE A 51 16.59 -4.58 -14.52
N ARG A 52 17.15 -5.69 -14.04
CA ARG A 52 18.46 -6.18 -14.49
C ARG A 52 18.45 -6.66 -15.95
N ARG A 53 17.31 -7.20 -16.39
CA ARG A 53 17.11 -7.54 -17.81
C ARG A 53 16.97 -6.30 -18.67
N ASP A 54 16.31 -5.27 -18.15
CA ASP A 54 16.13 -3.99 -18.85
C ASP A 54 17.47 -3.26 -18.97
N GLU A 55 18.26 -3.20 -17.90
CA GLU A 55 19.65 -2.73 -17.88
C GLU A 55 20.50 -3.45 -18.93
N SER A 56 20.46 -4.78 -18.95
CA SER A 56 21.24 -5.58 -19.89
C SER A 56 20.73 -5.48 -21.34
N ARG A 57 19.45 -5.17 -21.57
CA ARG A 57 18.86 -5.02 -22.90
C ARG A 57 19.14 -3.65 -23.49
N GLU A 58 18.97 -2.61 -22.69
CA GLU A 58 19.29 -1.25 -23.03
C GLU A 58 20.80 -1.07 -22.86
N THR A 59 21.59 -1.59 -23.82
CA THR A 59 23.03 -1.28 -23.97
C THR A 59 23.28 0.20 -24.26
N ASP A 60 22.22 1.02 -24.29
CA ASP A 60 22.26 2.45 -24.47
C ASP A 60 22.80 3.13 -23.22
N GLU A 61 23.82 3.97 -23.39
CA GLU A 61 24.38 4.86 -22.36
C GLU A 61 23.35 5.85 -21.76
N ASN A 62 22.10 5.79 -22.22
CA ASN A 62 20.98 6.61 -21.80
C ASN A 62 19.87 5.80 -21.10
N TRP A 63 20.10 4.53 -20.75
CA TRP A 63 19.18 3.82 -19.85
C TRP A 63 19.12 4.55 -18.50
N LYS A 64 17.92 4.98 -18.14
CA LYS A 64 17.66 5.83 -16.96
C LYS A 64 16.94 5.09 -15.83
N GLY A 65 16.71 3.79 -16.00
CA GLY A 65 15.89 2.97 -15.11
C GLY A 65 14.47 2.78 -15.60
N VAL A 66 13.76 1.91 -14.91
CA VAL A 66 12.37 1.52 -15.22
C VAL A 66 11.42 2.37 -14.38
N LYS A 67 10.32 2.85 -14.96
CA LYS A 67 9.31 3.61 -14.21
C LYS A 67 8.59 2.71 -13.21
N ARG A 68 8.21 3.26 -12.05
CA ARG A 68 7.41 2.52 -11.05
C ARG A 68 6.14 1.93 -11.66
N ASN A 69 5.41 2.71 -12.47
CA ASN A 69 4.18 2.23 -13.09
C ASN A 69 4.44 1.11 -14.11
N ASP A 70 5.47 1.25 -14.94
CA ASP A 70 5.85 0.23 -15.93
C ASP A 70 6.18 -1.12 -15.26
N LEU A 71 6.93 -1.07 -14.15
CA LEU A 71 7.26 -2.25 -13.36
C LEU A 71 6.01 -2.94 -12.78
N VAL A 72 5.04 -2.14 -12.31
CA VAL A 72 3.75 -2.63 -11.81
C VAL A 72 2.92 -3.23 -12.95
N GLU A 73 2.86 -2.58 -14.10
CA GLU A 73 2.14 -3.05 -15.28
C GLU A 73 2.71 -4.38 -15.79
N TRP A 74 4.05 -4.47 -15.90
CA TRP A 74 4.72 -5.72 -16.25
C TRP A 74 4.39 -6.83 -15.24
N TYR A 75 4.42 -6.52 -13.95
CA TYR A 75 4.11 -7.51 -12.94
C TYR A 75 2.66 -8.00 -13.03
N LEU A 76 1.69 -7.09 -13.25
CA LEU A 76 0.30 -7.45 -13.48
C LEU A 76 0.12 -8.35 -14.70
N ASN A 77 0.93 -8.17 -15.75
CA ASN A 77 0.93 -9.04 -16.92
C ASN A 77 1.47 -10.45 -16.59
N VAL A 78 2.56 -10.54 -15.82
CA VAL A 78 3.15 -11.85 -15.46
C VAL A 78 2.19 -12.72 -14.67
N ILE A 79 1.47 -12.11 -13.73
CA ILE A 79 0.51 -12.82 -12.88
C ILE A 79 -0.91 -12.79 -13.43
N GLU A 80 -1.15 -12.24 -14.63
CA GLU A 80 -2.49 -12.09 -15.20
C GLU A 80 -3.22 -13.44 -15.32
N ASP A 81 -2.47 -14.51 -15.56
CA ASP A 81 -2.97 -15.89 -15.65
C ASP A 81 -3.33 -16.47 -14.26
N GLU A 82 -2.71 -15.96 -13.19
CA GLU A 82 -3.05 -16.31 -11.81
C GLU A 82 -4.25 -15.50 -11.28
N LEU A 83 -4.57 -14.36 -11.90
CA LEU A 83 -5.66 -13.48 -11.48
C LEU A 83 -7.02 -13.95 -12.03
N GLU A 84 -7.86 -14.52 -11.16
CA GLU A 84 -9.21 -14.98 -11.54
C GLU A 84 -10.29 -13.88 -11.45
N SER A 85 -9.97 -12.69 -10.91
CA SER A 85 -10.97 -11.66 -10.61
C SER A 85 -10.40 -10.23 -10.61
N VAL A 86 -11.28 -9.26 -10.88
CA VAL A 86 -10.95 -7.82 -10.90
C VAL A 86 -10.46 -7.33 -9.53
N ASP A 87 -11.07 -7.84 -8.46
CA ASP A 87 -10.68 -7.51 -7.08
C ASP A 87 -9.25 -7.97 -6.77
N ASP A 88 -8.85 -9.13 -7.29
CA ASP A 88 -7.49 -9.67 -7.12
C ASP A 88 -6.47 -8.83 -7.89
N LEU A 89 -6.83 -8.36 -9.10
CA LEU A 89 -6.02 -7.43 -9.89
C LEU A 89 -5.78 -6.11 -9.15
N GLU A 90 -6.81 -5.52 -8.54
CA GLU A 90 -6.67 -4.29 -7.75
C GLU A 90 -5.84 -4.51 -6.47
N LYS A 91 -6.05 -5.63 -5.78
CA LYS A 91 -5.26 -6.03 -4.61
C LYS A 91 -3.80 -6.15 -5.02
N GLN A 92 -3.51 -6.89 -6.09
CA GLN A 92 -2.14 -7.13 -6.48
C GLN A 92 -1.44 -5.86 -6.97
N LYS A 93 -2.14 -4.97 -7.68
CA LYS A 93 -1.60 -3.66 -8.03
C LYS A 93 -1.14 -2.87 -6.79
N LYS A 94 -1.96 -2.86 -5.73
CA LYS A 94 -1.61 -2.20 -4.46
C LYS A 94 -0.42 -2.88 -3.78
N VAL A 95 -0.39 -4.22 -3.81
CA VAL A 95 0.73 -4.99 -3.26
C VAL A 95 2.03 -4.67 -4.00
N ALA A 96 2.01 -4.67 -5.33
CA ALA A 96 3.17 -4.35 -6.15
C ALA A 96 3.77 -2.98 -5.78
N LEU A 97 2.93 -1.95 -5.67
CA LEU A 97 3.36 -0.61 -5.24
C LEU A 97 3.98 -0.63 -3.83
N LEU A 98 3.39 -1.38 -2.89
CA LEU A 98 3.89 -1.51 -1.53
C LEU A 98 5.23 -2.25 -1.49
N VAL A 99 5.36 -3.30 -2.29
CA VAL A 99 6.58 -4.11 -2.41
C VAL A 99 7.70 -3.26 -3.01
N ILE A 100 7.45 -2.56 -4.12
CA ILE A 100 8.44 -1.66 -4.73
C ILE A 100 8.93 -0.63 -3.71
N LYS A 101 8.00 0.05 -3.01
CA LYS A 101 8.37 1.01 -1.96
C LYS A 101 9.17 0.36 -0.83
N ARG A 102 8.87 -0.89 -0.48
CA ARG A 102 9.61 -1.62 0.54
C ARG A 102 10.98 -2.10 0.06
N LEU A 103 11.13 -2.42 -1.23
CA LEU A 103 12.40 -2.77 -1.85
C LEU A 103 13.35 -1.57 -1.94
N THR A 104 12.83 -0.35 -2.11
CA THR A 104 13.63 0.87 -2.04
C THR A 104 13.99 1.22 -0.58
N ASP A 105 13.00 1.27 0.32
CA ASP A 105 13.18 1.80 1.68
C ASP A 105 13.83 0.80 2.65
N THR A 106 13.43 -0.47 2.62
CA THR A 106 13.88 -1.50 3.57
C THR A 106 15.06 -2.29 3.02
N GLU A 107 14.90 -2.88 1.83
CA GLU A 107 15.90 -3.79 1.29
C GLU A 107 17.01 -3.05 0.52
N ASN A 108 16.79 -1.77 0.16
CA ASN A 108 17.70 -0.98 -0.69
C ASN A 108 18.13 -1.74 -1.96
N VAL A 109 17.27 -2.61 -2.47
CA VAL A 109 17.51 -3.43 -3.68
C VAL A 109 17.28 -2.58 -4.93
N LEU A 110 16.39 -1.60 -4.82
CA LEU A 110 16.06 -0.65 -5.88
C LEU A 110 16.45 0.74 -5.43
N ILE A 111 17.02 1.53 -6.33
CA ILE A 111 17.30 2.95 -6.10
C ILE A 111 16.29 3.75 -6.89
N GLU A 112 15.55 4.62 -6.20
CA GLU A 112 14.68 5.59 -6.85
C GLU A 112 15.47 6.87 -7.19
N MET A 113 15.52 7.20 -8.47
CA MET A 113 16.05 8.45 -8.97
C MET A 113 14.92 9.41 -9.30
N ASP A 114 14.78 10.44 -8.48
CA ASP A 114 13.89 11.57 -8.73
C ASP A 114 14.51 12.46 -9.81
N ARG A 115 13.79 12.64 -10.92
CA ARG A 115 14.23 13.48 -12.02
C ARG A 115 13.24 14.64 -12.08
N ALA A 116 13.72 15.86 -11.86
CA ALA A 116 12.90 17.07 -11.74
C ALA A 116 11.99 17.40 -12.95
N GLU A 117 12.06 16.61 -14.03
CA GLU A 117 11.30 16.76 -15.28
C GLU A 117 10.18 15.74 -15.44
N ASP A 118 10.16 14.68 -14.62
CA ASP A 118 9.17 13.60 -14.67
C ASP A 118 8.38 13.60 -13.36
N ASP A 119 7.06 13.38 -13.46
CA ASP A 119 6.17 13.32 -12.29
C ASP A 119 6.42 12.04 -11.45
N GLU A 120 7.17 11.07 -12.00
CA GLU A 120 7.42 9.77 -11.38
C GLU A 120 8.92 9.43 -11.31
N PRO A 121 9.40 8.93 -10.15
CA PRO A 121 10.80 8.54 -10.00
C PRO A 121 11.11 7.25 -10.79
N TYR A 122 12.33 7.20 -11.33
CA TYR A 122 12.85 6.05 -12.05
C TYR A 122 13.47 5.06 -11.06
N LEU A 123 13.26 3.76 -11.26
CA LEU A 123 13.83 2.69 -10.45
C LEU A 123 14.98 2.05 -11.22
N ILE A 124 16.17 2.12 -10.66
CA ILE A 124 17.34 1.36 -11.14
C ILE A 124 17.63 0.23 -10.16
N ASP A 125 18.30 -0.82 -10.64
CA ASP A 125 18.77 -1.87 -9.73
C ASP A 125 19.91 -1.31 -8.88
N ASN A 126 20.00 -1.79 -7.64
CA ASN A 126 21.16 -1.53 -6.82
C ASN A 126 22.17 -2.69 -6.98
N PRO A 127 23.29 -2.49 -7.70
CA PRO A 127 24.28 -3.54 -7.92
C PRO A 127 25.04 -3.94 -6.64
N ASP A 128 24.93 -3.16 -5.55
CA ASP A 128 25.53 -3.49 -4.24
C ASP A 128 24.71 -4.55 -3.47
N PHE A 129 23.49 -4.87 -3.93
CA PHE A 129 22.65 -5.90 -3.31
C PHE A 129 23.01 -7.31 -3.84
N ASP A 130 23.93 -7.98 -3.14
CA ASP A 130 24.25 -9.40 -3.36
C ASP A 130 23.18 -10.28 -2.70
N VAL A 131 22.44 -11.04 -3.52
CA VAL A 131 21.37 -11.99 -3.12
C VAL A 131 21.82 -13.44 -3.25
#